data_AF-A0A920V6F0-F1
#
_entry.id   AF-A0A920V6F0-F1
#
_cell.length_a   1.000
_cell.length_b   1.000
_cell.length_c   1.000
_cell.angle_alpha   90.00
_cell.angle_beta   90.00
_cell.angle_gamma   90.00
#
_symmetry.space_group_name_H-M   'P 1'
#
loop_
_entity.id
_entity.type
_entity.pdbx_description
1 polymer ?
#
loop_
_entity_poly.entity_id
_entity_poly.type
_entity_poly.pdbx_seq_one_letter_code
_entity_poly.pdbx_strand_id
1 'polypeptide(L)'
;MVVEQANGVVVIEPGMNDLKGEEIIKWIGKRYPGKPVTHLIVSHHHNDHGGGIRPYVASGATLVVHKLRLNFTKPRPVDPNQGY
;
A
#
# COMPACT_ATOMS: atom_id res chain seq x y z
N MET A 1 2.98 9.82 3.72
CA MET A 1 2.71 11.12 3.07
C MET A 1 1.63 10.95 2.01
N VAL A 2 0.77 11.95 1.81
CA VAL A 2 -0.34 11.92 0.85
C VAL A 2 -0.18 13.09 -0.12
N VAL A 3 -0.29 12.83 -1.42
CA VAL A 3 -0.16 13.83 -2.49
C VAL A 3 -1.41 13.79 -3.36
N GLU A 4 -2.16 14.88 -3.37
CA GLU A 4 -3.32 15.05 -4.24
C GLU A 4 -2.89 15.40 -5.67
N GLN A 5 -3.50 14.76 -6.65
CA GLN A 5 -3.36 15.04 -8.07
C GLN A 5 -4.72 15.34 -8.70
N ALA A 6 -4.74 15.73 -9.98
CA ALA A 6 -5.97 16.00 -10.71
C ALA A 6 -6.87 14.74 -10.82
N ASN A 7 -6.26 13.57 -11.06
CA ASN A 7 -6.93 12.31 -11.33
C ASN A 7 -7.03 11.35 -10.13
N GLY A 8 -6.53 11.74 -8.95
CA GLY A 8 -6.53 10.87 -7.79
C GLY A 8 -5.51 11.28 -6.73
N VAL A 9 -5.17 10.32 -5.87
CA VAL A 9 -4.26 10.51 -4.74
C VAL A 9 -3.12 9.49 -4.79
N VAL A 10 -1.90 9.97 -4.61
CA VAL A 10 -0.70 9.14 -4.43
C VAL A 10 -0.36 9.08 -2.95
N VAL A 11 -0.11 7.89 -2.44
CA VAL A 11 0.34 7.66 -1.07
C VAL A 11 1.77 7.19 -1.08
N ILE A 12 2.60 7.81 -0.24
CA ILE A 12 3.99 7.41 0.00
C ILE A 12 4.06 6.87 1.42
N GLU A 13 4.37 5.59 1.54
CA GLU A 13 4.32 4.76 2.74
C GLU A 13 2.89 4.41 3.21
N PRO A 14 2.58 3.11 3.39
CA PRO A 14 1.24 2.62 3.69
C PRO A 14 0.87 2.68 5.17
N GLY A 15 1.86 2.80 6.04
CA GLY A 15 1.73 2.61 7.49
C GLY A 15 2.14 1.21 7.96
N MET A 16 2.21 1.05 9.28
CA MET A 16 2.79 -0.10 9.98
C MET A 16 1.99 -1.41 9.85
N ASN A 17 0.70 -1.34 9.52
CA ASN A 17 -0.20 -2.48 9.43
C ASN A 17 -1.46 -2.14 8.62
N ASP A 18 -2.27 -3.17 8.35
CA ASP A 18 -3.47 -3.06 7.53
C ASP A 18 -4.51 -2.08 8.14
N LEU A 19 -4.72 -2.11 9.47
CA LEU A 19 -5.63 -1.17 10.15
C LEU A 19 -5.22 0.29 9.96
N LYS A 20 -3.91 0.57 9.98
CA LYS A 20 -3.39 1.92 9.73
C LYS A 20 -3.63 2.33 8.28
N GLY A 21 -3.42 1.42 7.33
CA GLY A 21 -3.68 1.65 5.91
C GLY A 21 -5.16 1.94 5.63
N GLU A 22 -6.06 1.18 6.23
CA GLU A 22 -7.51 1.37 6.14
C GLU A 22 -7.95 2.75 6.64
N GLU A 23 -7.45 3.18 7.80
CA GLU A 23 -7.79 4.49 8.35
C GLU A 23 -7.19 5.65 7.51
N ILE A 24 -6.03 5.45 6.87
CA ILE A 24 -5.49 6.42 5.91
C ILE A 24 -6.40 6.53 4.68
N ILE A 25 -6.80 5.40 4.08
CA ILE A 25 -7.70 5.39 2.91
C ILE A 25 -9.04 6.06 3.24
N LYS A 26 -9.61 5.75 4.42
CA LYS A 26 -10.84 6.38 4.91
C LYS A 26 -10.67 7.89 5.12
N TRP A 27 -9.54 8.31 5.68
CA TRP A 27 -9.23 9.74 5.82
C TRP A 27 -9.10 10.42 4.45
N ILE A 28 -8.45 9.79 3.48
CA ILE A 28 -8.33 10.28 2.09
C ILE A 28 -9.72 10.47 1.48
N GLY A 29 -10.61 9.48 1.60
CA GLY A 29 -11.97 9.56 1.06
C GLY A 29 -12.81 10.70 1.65
N LYS A 30 -12.58 11.04 2.92
CA LYS A 30 -13.19 12.22 3.57
C LYS A 30 -12.56 13.54 3.10
N ARG A 31 -11.23 13.56 2.95
CA ARG A 31 -10.46 14.79 2.64
C ARG A 31 -10.51 15.19 1.17
N TYR A 32 -10.60 14.20 0.29
CA TYR A 32 -10.59 14.36 -1.18
C TYR A 32 -11.74 13.56 -1.81
N PRO A 33 -13.00 13.99 -1.63
CA PRO A 33 -14.17 13.24 -2.09
C PRO A 33 -14.12 12.96 -3.60
N GLY A 34 -14.42 11.72 -4.00
CA GLY A 34 -14.45 11.29 -5.40
C GLY A 34 -13.07 11.04 -6.03
N LYS A 35 -11.97 11.32 -5.33
CA LYS A 35 -10.61 11.02 -5.83
C LYS A 35 -10.14 9.66 -5.32
N PRO A 36 -9.89 8.66 -6.20
CA PRO A 36 -9.38 7.36 -5.78
C PRO A 36 -7.91 7.45 -5.35
N VAL A 37 -7.48 6.50 -4.51
CA VAL A 37 -6.04 6.26 -4.31
C VAL A 37 -5.52 5.50 -5.52
N THR A 38 -4.64 6.11 -6.30
CA THR A 38 -4.17 5.57 -7.59
C THR A 38 -2.87 4.79 -7.43
N HIS A 39 -1.97 5.27 -6.55
CA HIS A 39 -0.65 4.68 -6.36
C HIS A 39 -0.28 4.63 -4.88
N LEU A 40 0.39 3.54 -4.52
CA LEU A 40 1.11 3.40 -3.28
C LEU A 40 2.60 3.24 -3.59
N ILE A 41 3.42 4.15 -3.07
CA ILE A 41 4.88 4.09 -3.17
C ILE A 41 5.44 3.58 -1.84
N VAL A 42 6.28 2.55 -1.89
CA VAL A 42 6.99 1.98 -0.73
C VAL A 42 8.49 2.12 -0.94
N SER A 43 9.18 2.81 -0.03
CA SER A 43 10.61 3.07 -0.16
C SER A 43 11.48 1.85 0.09
N HIS A 44 11.21 1.09 1.16
CA HIS A 44 12.02 -0.07 1.56
C HIS A 44 11.23 -1.08 2.42
N HIS A 45 11.89 -2.17 2.81
CA HIS A 45 11.25 -3.40 3.29
C HIS A 45 11.20 -3.55 4.81
N HIS A 46 11.05 -2.46 5.55
CA HIS A 46 10.76 -2.54 6.99
C HIS A 46 9.25 -2.52 7.23
N ASN A 47 8.81 -3.03 8.38
CA ASN A 47 7.38 -3.20 8.65
C ASN A 47 6.62 -1.85 8.73
N ASP A 48 7.26 -0.81 9.22
CA ASP A 48 6.75 0.57 9.22
C ASP A 48 6.53 1.13 7.80
N HIS A 49 7.22 0.56 6.82
CA HIS A 49 7.20 0.95 5.41
C HIS A 49 6.42 0.00 4.49
N GLY A 50 6.23 -1.26 4.87
CA GLY A 50 5.56 -2.27 4.05
C GLY A 50 4.37 -2.98 4.71
N GLY A 51 4.14 -2.77 6.01
CA GLY A 51 3.18 -3.55 6.79
C GLY A 51 1.72 -3.34 6.40
N GLY A 52 1.36 -2.16 5.89
CA GLY A 52 0.00 -1.80 5.50
C GLY A 52 -0.31 -1.86 4.01
N ILE A 53 0.46 -2.60 3.19
CA ILE A 53 0.29 -2.59 1.73
C ILE A 53 -1.08 -3.14 1.30
N ARG A 54 -1.62 -4.15 1.99
CA ARG A 54 -2.80 -4.92 1.55
C ARG A 54 -4.05 -4.06 1.32
N PRO A 55 -4.46 -3.15 2.22
CA PRO A 55 -5.60 -2.28 2.02
C PRO A 55 -5.55 -1.46 0.72
N TYR A 56 -4.38 -0.93 0.36
CA TYR A 56 -4.22 -0.10 -0.84
C TYR A 56 -4.31 -0.94 -2.12
N VAL A 57 -3.71 -2.13 -2.11
CA VAL A 57 -3.81 -3.06 -3.24
C VAL A 57 -5.26 -3.54 -3.39
N ALA A 58 -5.94 -3.86 -2.29
CA ALA A 58 -7.35 -4.23 -2.28
C ALA A 58 -8.26 -3.09 -2.78
N SER A 59 -7.89 -1.82 -2.56
CA SER A 59 -8.60 -0.67 -3.10
C SER A 59 -8.27 -0.36 -4.56
N GLY A 60 -7.45 -1.18 -5.23
CA GLY A 60 -7.08 -1.03 -6.64
C GLY A 60 -5.90 -0.09 -6.91
N ALA A 61 -5.15 0.32 -5.88
CA ALA A 61 -3.96 1.17 -6.08
C ALA A 61 -2.82 0.37 -6.74
N THR A 62 -2.09 1.01 -7.65
CA THR A 62 -0.86 0.46 -8.21
C THR A 62 0.26 0.54 -7.19
N LEU A 63 0.85 -0.61 -6.83
CA LEU A 63 2.01 -0.67 -5.95
C LEU A 63 3.30 -0.35 -6.73
N VAL A 64 4.00 0.70 -6.31
CA VAL A 64 5.28 1.14 -6.86
C VAL A 64 6.37 0.87 -5.83
N VAL A 65 7.30 -0.01 -6.18
CA VAL A 65 8.41 -0.44 -5.32
C VAL A 65 9.72 -0.48 -6.13
N HIS A 66 10.85 -0.38 -5.45
CA HIS A 66 12.15 -0.57 -6.11
C HIS A 66 12.26 -1.98 -6.72
N LYS A 67 12.80 -2.10 -7.95
CA LYS A 67 12.86 -3.36 -8.72
C LYS A 67 13.48 -4.53 -7.95
N LEU A 68 14.53 -4.28 -7.16
CA LEU A 68 15.18 -5.31 -6.34
C LEU A 68 14.30 -5.90 -5.22
N ARG A 69 13.13 -5.32 -4.95
CA ARG A 69 12.22 -5.72 -3.86
C ARG A 69 10.95 -6.43 -4.32
N LEU A 70 10.83 -6.75 -5.60
CA LEU A 70 9.67 -7.48 -6.14
C LEU A 70 9.41 -8.82 -5.45
N ASN A 71 10.45 -9.50 -4.94
CA ASN A 71 10.29 -10.80 -4.29
C ASN A 71 9.66 -10.71 -2.88
N PHE A 72 9.69 -9.55 -2.23
CA PHE A 72 9.10 -9.34 -0.91
C PHE A 72 7.62 -8.93 -0.98
N THR A 73 7.21 -8.35 -2.10
CA THR A 73 5.88 -7.77 -2.29
C THR A 73 4.94 -8.70 -3.05
N LYS A 74 5.48 -9.76 -3.65
CA LYS A 74 4.67 -10.83 -4.24
C LYS A 74 4.11 -11.70 -3.12
N PRO A 75 2.88 -12.22 -3.25
CA PRO A 75 2.42 -13.31 -2.43
C PRO A 75 3.48 -14.41 -2.47
N ARG A 76 3.96 -14.87 -1.31
CA ARG A 76 4.77 -16.09 -1.28
C ARG A 76 3.91 -17.21 -1.86
N PRO A 77 4.43 -18.01 -2.80
CA PRO A 77 3.80 -19.29 -3.13
C PRO A 77 3.57 -20.03 -1.83
N VAL A 78 2.35 -20.53 -1.63
CA VAL A 78 2.05 -21.36 -0.47
C VAL A 78 2.85 -22.64 -0.67
N ASP A 79 3.95 -22.81 0.07
CA ASP A 79 4.65 -24.09 0.14
C ASP A 79 3.87 -24.97 1.13
N PRO A 80 3.22 -26.04 0.67
CA PRO A 80 2.48 -26.93 1.56
C PRO A 80 3.36 -27.65 2.60
N ASN A 81 4.69 -27.60 2.46
CA ASN A 81 5.64 -28.22 3.37
C ASN A 81 6.39 -27.23 4.28
N GLN A 82 6.15 -25.91 4.13
CA GLN A 82 6.76 -24.91 5.00
C GLN A 82 5.78 -24.59 6.14
N GLY A 83 6.00 -25.22 7.29
CA GLY A 83 5.24 -24.95 8.52
C GLY A 83 5.33 -23.47 8.94
N TYR A 84 4.31 -23.03 9.68
CA TYR A 84 4.13 -21.66 10.18
C TYR A 84 5.38 -21.06 10.84
#